data_AF-A0A523BYG9-F1
#
_entry.id   AF-A0A523BYG9-F1
#
_cell.length_a   1.000
_cell.length_b   1.000
_cell.length_c   1.000
_cell.angle_alpha   90.00
_cell.angle_beta   90.00
_cell.angle_gamma   90.00
#
_symmetry.space_group_name_H-M   'P 1'
#
loop_
_entity.id
_entity.type
_entity.pdbx_description
1 polymer ?
#
loop_
_entity_poly.entity_id
_entity_poly.type
_entity_poly.pdbx_seq_one_letter_code
_entity_poly.pdbx_strand_id
1 'polypeptide(L)'
;MESIFSYARVVGQVGEGKPHVELLGHGRAIAVEVTHAEPGMSADIEYGVRNIGSVPVRVTTTIVNASDTVTMVSYPPAGVIDGNGGQGRGRFTIKVNDAAKDGKYNLGGTVLVFSQWNAVR
;
A
#
# COMPACT_ATOMS: atom_id res chain seq x y z
N MET A 1 7.98 19.29 3.24
CA MET A 1 7.61 18.24 2.26
C MET A 1 6.60 17.37 2.96
N GLU A 2 5.39 17.27 2.42
CA GLU A 2 4.37 16.42 3.03
C GLU A 2 3.51 15.82 1.93
N SER A 3 3.36 14.51 1.97
CA SER A 3 2.57 13.74 1.03
C SER A 3 1.87 12.66 1.83
N ILE A 4 0.64 12.37 1.48
CA ILE A 4 -0.23 11.44 2.21
C ILE A 4 -0.90 10.50 1.23
N PHE A 5 -1.17 9.28 1.68
CA PHE A 5 -2.20 8.46 1.09
C PHE A 5 -3.54 9.20 1.18
N SER A 6 -4.19 9.37 0.03
CA SER A 6 -5.51 10.03 -0.05
C SER A 6 -6.65 9.02 -0.03
N TYR A 7 -6.40 7.78 -0.45
CA TYR A 7 -7.32 6.66 -0.34
C TYR A 7 -6.56 5.33 -0.45
N ALA A 8 -7.18 4.24 0.01
CA ALA A 8 -6.80 2.88 -0.30
C ALA A 8 -8.08 2.03 -0.41
N ARG A 9 -8.16 1.14 -1.39
CA ARG A 9 -9.33 0.26 -1.59
C ARG A 9 -8.95 -1.04 -2.28
N VAL A 10 -9.67 -2.10 -1.94
CA VAL A 10 -9.59 -3.38 -2.64
C VAL A 10 -10.29 -3.22 -4.00
N VAL A 11 -9.61 -3.60 -5.07
CA VAL A 11 -10.10 -3.51 -6.47
C VAL A 11 -10.21 -4.86 -7.16
N GLY A 12 -9.63 -5.91 -6.58
CA GLY A 12 -9.71 -7.28 -7.08
C GLY A 12 -9.44 -8.27 -5.96
N GLN A 13 -10.06 -9.45 -6.06
CA GLN A 13 -9.89 -10.53 -5.08
C GLN A 13 -10.08 -11.88 -5.76
N VAL A 14 -9.28 -12.86 -5.32
CA VAL A 14 -9.46 -14.29 -5.59
C VAL A 14 -9.51 -15.03 -4.25
N GLY A 15 -10.47 -15.94 -4.07
CA GLY A 15 -10.71 -16.68 -2.82
C GLY A 15 -11.75 -16.04 -1.91
N GLU A 16 -12.09 -16.70 -0.81
CA GLU A 16 -13.18 -16.29 0.09
C GLU A 16 -12.77 -15.36 1.24
N GLY A 17 -11.46 -15.18 1.46
CA GLY A 17 -10.98 -14.30 2.51
C GLY A 17 -11.42 -12.85 2.32
N LYS A 18 -11.45 -12.07 3.40
CA LYS A 18 -11.99 -10.71 3.40
C LYS A 18 -10.87 -9.74 3.71
N PRO A 19 -10.23 -9.15 2.68
CA PRO A 19 -9.21 -8.15 2.85
C PRO A 19 -9.88 -6.82 3.23
N HIS A 20 -9.33 -6.17 4.24
CA HIS A 20 -9.70 -4.86 4.69
C HIS A 20 -8.47 -3.96 4.66
N VAL A 21 -8.68 -2.70 4.26
CA VAL A 21 -7.60 -1.72 4.15
C VAL A 21 -7.99 -0.44 4.85
N GLU A 22 -7.03 0.12 5.58
CA GLU A 22 -7.21 1.34 6.35
C GLU A 22 -6.00 2.26 6.18
N LEU A 23 -6.24 3.57 6.16
CA LEU A 23 -5.20 4.57 6.22
C LEU A 23 -4.85 4.90 7.68
N LEU A 24 -3.60 4.70 8.07
CA LEU A 24 -3.12 5.00 9.42
C LEU A 24 -2.32 6.31 9.47
N GLY A 25 -2.22 6.88 10.66
CA GLY A 25 -1.34 8.02 10.95
C GLY A 25 -1.61 9.23 10.04
N HIS A 26 -2.89 9.54 9.78
CA HIS A 26 -3.33 10.60 8.86
C HIS A 26 -2.86 10.42 7.41
N GLY A 27 -2.87 9.17 6.92
CA GLY A 27 -2.48 8.84 5.55
C GLY A 27 -0.97 8.63 5.37
N ARG A 28 -0.22 8.37 6.44
CA ARG A 28 1.22 8.07 6.33
C ARG A 28 1.52 6.59 6.08
N ALA A 29 0.59 5.72 6.41
CA ALA A 29 0.71 4.28 6.19
C ALA A 29 -0.64 3.70 5.72
N ILE A 30 -0.56 2.58 5.02
CA ILE A 30 -1.71 1.71 4.77
C ILE A 30 -1.54 0.47 5.63
N ALA A 31 -2.58 0.12 6.40
CA ALA A 31 -2.69 -1.18 7.05
C ALA A 31 -3.60 -2.10 6.24
N VAL A 32 -3.26 -3.39 6.24
CA VAL A 32 -4.03 -4.43 5.56
C VAL A 32 -4.33 -5.53 6.56
N GLU A 33 -5.61 -5.82 6.74
CA GLU A 33 -6.07 -6.95 7.53
C GLU A 33 -6.73 -7.95 6.59
N VAL A 34 -6.45 -9.25 6.76
CA VAL A 34 -7.19 -10.31 6.08
C VAL A 34 -7.85 -11.18 7.13
N THR A 35 -9.18 -11.29 7.06
CA THR A 35 -9.96 -12.25 7.86
C THR A 35 -10.39 -13.41 6.99
N HIS A 36 -10.55 -14.60 7.57
CA HIS A 36 -10.80 -15.84 6.82
C HIS A 36 -9.73 -16.08 5.74
N ALA A 37 -8.46 -15.87 6.09
CA ALA A 37 -7.38 -16.07 5.13
C ALA A 37 -7.28 -17.55 4.76
N GLU A 38 -7.23 -17.83 3.46
CA GLU A 38 -7.08 -19.18 2.92
C GLU A 38 -5.87 -19.24 1.99
N PRO A 39 -5.12 -20.36 1.97
CA PRO A 39 -4.03 -20.55 1.02
C PRO A 39 -4.50 -20.36 -0.43
N GLY A 40 -3.76 -19.58 -1.20
CA GLY A 40 -4.08 -19.26 -2.60
C GLY A 40 -4.95 -18.02 -2.78
N MET A 41 -5.49 -17.43 -1.70
CA MET A 41 -6.16 -16.14 -1.77
C MET A 41 -5.21 -15.05 -2.26
N SER A 42 -5.72 -14.17 -3.11
CA SER A 42 -5.03 -12.93 -3.46
C SER A 42 -6.00 -11.74 -3.44
N ALA A 43 -5.45 -10.56 -3.18
CA ALA A 43 -6.19 -9.32 -3.33
C ALA A 43 -5.31 -8.21 -3.89
N ASP A 44 -5.95 -7.36 -4.70
CA ASP A 44 -5.34 -6.20 -5.31
C ASP A 44 -5.89 -4.95 -4.66
N ILE A 45 -4.98 -4.08 -4.22
CA ILE A 45 -5.30 -2.85 -3.52
C ILE A 45 -4.76 -1.69 -4.32
N GLU A 46 -5.66 -0.79 -4.72
CA GLU A 46 -5.30 0.50 -5.32
C GLU A 46 -5.25 1.57 -4.23
N TYR A 47 -4.25 2.45 -4.29
CA TYR A 47 -4.15 3.60 -3.41
C TYR A 47 -3.78 4.88 -4.17
N GLY A 48 -4.25 6.00 -3.63
CA GLY A 48 -3.89 7.33 -4.10
C GLY A 48 -2.85 7.97 -3.19
N VAL A 49 -1.94 8.73 -3.76
CA VAL A 49 -1.01 9.61 -3.02
C VAL A 49 -1.24 11.03 -3.47
N ARG A 50 -1.31 11.96 -2.52
CA ARG A 50 -1.42 13.39 -2.77
C ARG A 50 -0.24 14.12 -2.12
N ASN A 51 0.45 14.95 -2.89
CA ASN A 51 1.50 15.81 -2.39
C ASN A 51 0.91 17.15 -1.96
N ILE A 52 0.81 17.36 -0.65
CA ILE A 52 0.28 18.61 -0.07
C ILE A 52 1.39 19.64 0.18
N GLY A 53 2.66 19.25 0.03
CA GLY A 53 3.81 20.15 0.04
C GLY A 53 3.98 20.91 -1.27
N SER A 54 4.82 21.95 -1.25
CA SER A 54 5.08 22.81 -2.40
C SER A 54 6.14 22.28 -3.37
N VAL A 55 6.88 21.22 -3.00
CA VAL A 55 8.01 20.67 -3.76
C VAL A 55 7.60 19.33 -4.38
N PRO A 56 7.86 19.09 -5.68
CA PRO A 56 7.62 17.79 -6.31
C PRO A 56 8.38 16.65 -5.62
N VAL A 57 7.74 15.49 -5.52
CA VAL A 57 8.31 14.31 -4.83
C VAL A 57 8.25 13.07 -5.71
N ARG A 58 9.24 12.18 -5.56
CA ARG A 58 9.09 10.79 -6.01
C ARG A 58 8.65 9.94 -4.82
N VAL A 59 7.66 9.08 -5.07
CA VAL A 59 7.15 8.14 -4.08
C VAL A 59 7.77 6.78 -4.30
N THR A 60 8.34 6.22 -3.25
CA THR A 60 8.64 4.79 -3.18
C THR A 60 7.86 4.18 -2.01
N THR A 61 7.75 2.86 -2.03
CA THR A 61 6.97 2.10 -1.06
C THR A 61 7.83 1.04 -0.43
N THR A 62 7.77 0.95 0.90
CA THR A 62 8.39 -0.13 1.66
C THR A 62 7.31 -0.99 2.27
N ILE A 63 7.45 -2.30 2.12
CA ILE A 63 6.59 -3.31 2.76
C ILE A 63 7.23 -3.65 4.11
N VAL A 64 6.47 -3.53 5.19
CA VAL A 64 7.05 -3.59 6.55
C VAL A 64 6.90 -4.97 7.19
N ASN A 65 5.98 -5.83 6.72
CA ASN A 65 5.76 -7.17 7.30
C ASN A 65 5.42 -8.21 6.22
N ALA A 66 6.37 -8.52 5.34
CA ALA A 66 6.27 -9.72 4.51
C ALA A 66 6.67 -10.94 5.35
N SER A 67 5.87 -12.01 5.29
CA SER A 67 6.19 -13.30 5.91
C SER A 67 6.00 -14.41 4.88
N ASP A 68 6.50 -15.61 5.15
CA ASP A 68 6.30 -16.75 4.25
C ASP A 68 4.81 -17.07 4.06
N THR A 69 4.01 -16.84 5.11
CA THR A 69 2.54 -16.94 5.14
C THR A 69 1.88 -15.99 4.15
N VAL A 70 2.33 -14.73 4.05
CA VAL A 70 1.75 -13.73 3.15
C VAL A 70 2.81 -12.91 2.45
N THR A 71 2.79 -13.00 1.12
CA THR A 71 3.62 -12.17 0.25
C THR A 71 2.88 -10.92 -0.16
N MET A 72 3.62 -9.80 -0.21
CA MET A 72 3.12 -8.54 -0.74
C MET A 72 4.07 -8.05 -1.82
N VAL A 73 3.52 -7.46 -2.88
CA VAL A 73 4.29 -6.79 -3.93
C VAL A 73 3.68 -5.42 -4.14
N SER A 74 4.51 -4.37 -4.08
CA SER A 74 4.04 -2.99 -4.23
C SER A 74 4.57 -2.35 -5.51
N TYR A 75 3.69 -1.57 -6.13
CA TYR A 75 3.89 -0.81 -7.35
C TYR A 75 3.59 0.66 -7.05
N PRO A 76 4.62 1.46 -6.70
CA PRO A 76 4.44 2.88 -6.41
C PRO A 76 3.93 3.66 -7.63
N PRO A 77 3.35 4.86 -7.42
CA PRO A 77 3.04 5.77 -8.52
C PRO A 77 4.25 6.00 -9.42
N ALA A 78 4.04 5.87 -10.73
CA ALA A 78 5.10 6.15 -11.70
C ALA A 78 5.44 7.64 -11.73
N GLY A 79 6.72 7.97 -11.90
CA GLY A 79 7.18 9.33 -12.13
C GLY A 79 7.32 10.18 -10.87
N VAL A 80 6.98 11.46 -11.00
CA VAL A 80 7.06 12.48 -9.94
C VAL A 80 5.66 13.01 -9.70
N ILE A 81 5.32 13.25 -8.43
CA ILE A 81 4.07 13.90 -8.02
C ILE A 81 4.39 15.36 -7.74
N ASP A 82 3.80 16.26 -8.54
CA ASP A 82 3.99 17.70 -8.40
C ASP A 82 3.59 18.21 -7.02
N GLY A 83 4.18 19.34 -6.61
CA GLY A 83 3.76 20.05 -5.42
C GLY A 83 2.36 20.66 -5.56
N ASN A 84 1.87 21.26 -4.47
CA ASN A 84 0.63 22.03 -4.42
C ASN A 84 -0.62 21.21 -4.79
N GLY A 85 -0.68 19.95 -4.34
CA GLY A 85 -1.84 19.08 -4.47
C GLY A 85 -1.76 18.06 -5.61
N GLY A 86 -0.60 17.89 -6.25
CA GLY A 86 -0.38 16.85 -7.25
C GLY A 86 -0.75 15.46 -6.73
N GLN A 87 -1.16 14.58 -7.64
CA GLN A 87 -1.65 13.24 -7.29
C GLN A 87 -0.96 12.15 -8.11
N GLY A 88 -0.80 10.99 -7.49
CA GLY A 88 -0.35 9.75 -8.12
C GLY A 88 -1.18 8.57 -7.64
N ARG A 89 -1.18 7.50 -8.42
CA ARG A 89 -1.85 6.24 -8.06
C ARG A 89 -0.85 5.11 -8.07
N GLY A 90 -0.90 4.28 -7.04
CA GLY A 90 -0.13 3.06 -6.95
C GLY A 90 -1.04 1.87 -6.65
N ARG A 91 -0.43 0.69 -6.65
CA ARG A 91 -1.10 -0.57 -6.33
C ARG A 91 -0.19 -1.43 -5.50
N PHE A 92 -0.75 -2.28 -4.65
CA PHE A 92 -0.04 -3.44 -4.16
C PHE A 92 -0.94 -4.67 -4.22
N THR A 93 -0.32 -5.83 -4.35
CA THR A 93 -0.99 -7.12 -4.40
C THR A 93 -0.55 -7.90 -3.17
N ILE A 94 -1.52 -8.53 -2.50
CA ILE A 94 -1.27 -9.48 -1.42
C ILE A 94 -1.59 -10.88 -1.90
N LYS A 95 -0.80 -11.87 -1.46
CA LYS A 95 -1.06 -13.28 -1.71
C LYS A 95 -0.78 -14.08 -0.45
N VAL A 96 -1.80 -14.80 0.01
CA VAL A 96 -1.71 -15.74 1.12
C VAL A 96 -1.15 -17.05 0.57
N ASN A 97 0.05 -17.41 0.98
CA ASN A 97 0.74 -18.63 0.53
C ASN A 97 0.40 -19.82 1.43
N ASP A 98 0.44 -19.60 2.73
CA ASP A 98 0.14 -20.60 3.75
C ASP A 98 -0.62 -19.90 4.87
N ALA A 99 -1.75 -20.46 5.30
CA ALA A 99 -2.58 -19.90 6.35
C ALA A 99 -3.28 -21.03 7.10
N ALA A 100 -3.36 -20.89 8.42
CA ALA A 100 -4.28 -21.71 9.20
C ALA A 100 -5.71 -21.38 8.74
N LYS A 101 -6.54 -22.41 8.58
CA LYS A 101 -7.94 -22.25 8.16
C LYS A 101 -8.63 -21.22 9.07
N ASP A 102 -9.33 -20.25 8.46
CA ASP A 102 -10.01 -19.14 9.12
C ASP A 102 -9.08 -18.17 9.90
N GLY A 103 -7.78 -18.19 9.63
CA GLY A 103 -6.81 -17.32 10.29
C GLY A 103 -7.06 -15.83 10.03
N LYS A 104 -6.78 -15.02 11.06
CA LYS A 104 -6.74 -13.55 10.96
C LYS A 104 -5.29 -13.08 10.95
N TYR A 105 -4.91 -12.34 9.91
CA TYR A 105 -3.56 -11.85 9.73
C TYR A 105 -3.54 -10.33 9.60
N ASN A 106 -2.82 -9.67 10.51
CA ASN A 106 -2.52 -8.25 10.42
C ASN A 106 -1.23 -8.09 9.63
N LEU A 107 -1.36 -7.69 8.38
CA LEU A 107 -0.21 -7.45 7.52
C LEU A 107 0.19 -5.98 7.70
N GLY A 108 1.41 -5.76 8.17
CA GLY A 108 2.02 -4.43 8.09
C GLY A 108 2.09 -4.05 6.63
N GLY A 109 1.31 -3.04 6.23
CA GLY A 109 1.13 -2.74 4.81
C GLY A 109 2.28 -1.91 4.25
N THR A 110 1.94 -0.79 3.64
CA THR A 110 2.90 0.04 2.91
C THR A 110 3.14 1.36 3.62
N VAL A 111 4.40 1.71 3.81
CA VAL A 111 4.82 3.04 4.27
C VAL A 111 5.39 3.82 3.08
N LEU A 112 5.04 5.11 3.00
CA LEU A 112 5.57 6.01 1.99
C LEU A 112 6.98 6.45 2.38
N VAL A 113 7.91 6.28 1.45
CA VAL A 113 9.23 6.91 1.53
C VAL A 113 9.30 7.97 0.42
N PHE A 114 9.65 9.19 0.80
CA PHE A 114 9.72 10.33 -0.10
C PHE A 114 11.16 10.75 -0.30
N SER A 115 11.53 11.03 -1.54
CA SER A 115 12.75 11.76 -1.87
C SER A 115 12.41 13.01 -2.68
N GLN A 116 13.09 14.13 -2.36
CA GLN A 116 13.03 15.33 -3.17
C GLN A 116 13.58 15.02 -4.56
N TRP A 117 12.88 15.46 -5.61
CA TRP A 117 13.38 15.28 -6.97
C TRP A 117 14.77 15.92 -7.17
N ASN A 118 14.97 17.10 -6.60
CA ASN A 118 16.24 17.84 -6.62
C ASN A 118 17.34 17.27 -5.70
N ALA A 119 17.05 16.22 -4.92
CA ALA A 119 18.05 15.48 -4.13
C ALA A 119 18.53 14.20 -4.84
N VAL A 120 18.01 13.89 -6.03
CA VAL A 120 18.54 12.84 -6.91
C VAL A 120 19.44 13.51 -7.96
N ARG A 121 20.66 13.88 -7.54
CA ARG A 121 21.77 14.20 -8.44
C ARG A 121 22.93 13.28 -8.15
#